data_AF-A0A6M4BRH7-F1
#
_entry.id   AF-A0A6M4BRH7-F1
#
_cell.length_a   1.000
_cell.length_b   1.000
_cell.length_c   1.000
_cell.angle_alpha   90.00
_cell.angle_beta   90.00
_cell.angle_gamma   90.00
#
_symmetry.space_group_name_H-M   'P 1'
#
loop_
_entity.id
_entity.type
_entity.pdbx_description
1 polymer ?
#
loop_
_entity_poly.entity_id
_entity_poly.type
_entity_poly.pdbx_seq_one_letter_code
_entity_poly.pdbx_strand_id
1 'polypeptide(L)'
;GLTNTLMNALRYLVLISEVEEVEIFKICLEFWNALSADLYKIAPHSSSLYTLGKNVGKKALYSDVLSSLRYIMISRMAKPEEVLVVENENGEVVREFMKDTDSINLYKNMRETLVYLTHLDYQDTERIMTEKLQNQVNGTEWSWKNLNTLCWAIGSISGATTEEDEKRFLVVVIKELLGLCEQKKGKDNKAIIASNIMYVVGQYPRFLRSHWKFLKTVVNKLFEFMHETHDGVQDMACDTFIKIALKCRRHFVTTQPGEACPFIEEILSTISSIICDLQTLQVHTFYEAVG
;
A
#
# COMPACT_ATOMS: atom_id res chain seq x y z
N GLY A 1 8.89 -39.19 -7.63
CA GLY A 1 9.37 -38.67 -8.91
C GLY A 1 9.84 -37.23 -8.74
N LEU A 2 10.68 -36.75 -9.66
CA LEU A 2 11.37 -35.45 -9.56
C LEU A 2 10.45 -34.26 -9.25
N THR A 3 9.24 -34.23 -9.83
CA THR A 3 8.22 -33.20 -9.55
C THR A 3 7.78 -33.17 -8.08
N ASN A 4 7.61 -34.34 -7.44
CA ASN A 4 7.22 -34.40 -6.03
C ASN A 4 8.36 -33.89 -5.13
N THR A 5 9.61 -34.21 -5.48
CA THR A 5 10.78 -33.70 -4.76
C THR A 5 10.88 -32.18 -4.88
N LEU A 6 10.67 -31.62 -6.07
CA LEU A 6 10.63 -30.17 -6.29
C LEU A 6 9.55 -29.50 -5.44
N MET A 7 8.31 -30.02 -5.46
CA MET A 7 7.22 -29.44 -4.69
C MET A 7 7.45 -29.52 -3.18
N ASN A 8 8.06 -30.61 -2.69
CA ASN A 8 8.45 -30.71 -1.29
C ASN A 8 9.53 -29.69 -0.93
N ALA A 9 10.54 -29.50 -1.79
CA ALA A 9 11.58 -28.49 -1.57
C ALA A 9 10.99 -27.07 -1.53
N LEU A 10 10.06 -26.74 -2.43
CA LEU A 10 9.38 -25.45 -2.42
C LEU A 10 8.51 -25.25 -1.18
N ARG A 11 7.83 -26.30 -0.70
CA ARG A 11 7.07 -26.26 0.56
C ARG A 11 7.98 -26.04 1.77
N TYR A 12 9.15 -26.67 1.82
CA TYR A 12 10.15 -26.37 2.85
C TYR A 12 10.61 -24.93 2.77
N LEU A 13 10.85 -24.39 1.56
CA LEU A 13 11.26 -23.00 1.41
C LEU A 13 10.18 -22.02 1.87
N VAL A 14 8.90 -22.34 1.66
CA VAL A 14 7.77 -21.55 2.23
C VAL A 14 7.85 -21.55 3.75
N LEU A 15 8.02 -22.71 4.39
CA LEU A 15 8.17 -22.80 5.85
C LEU A 15 9.40 -22.05 6.38
N ILE A 16 10.53 -22.12 5.68
CA ILE A 16 11.73 -21.35 6.03
C ILE A 16 11.47 -19.83 5.89
N SER A 17 10.66 -19.43 4.90
CA SER A 17 10.29 -18.03 4.68
C SER A 17 9.35 -17.47 5.75
N GLU A 18 8.77 -18.31 6.61
CA GLU A 18 7.97 -17.88 7.77
C GLU A 18 8.82 -17.61 9.01
N VAL A 19 10.08 -18.05 9.04
CA VAL A 19 10.99 -17.83 10.18
C VAL A 19 11.21 -16.33 10.39
N GLU A 20 11.03 -15.87 11.64
CA GLU A 20 11.21 -14.47 12.06
C GLU A 20 12.70 -14.08 12.17
N GLU A 21 13.45 -14.28 11.10
CA GLU A 21 14.86 -13.88 10.96
C GLU A 21 15.04 -13.18 9.60
N VAL A 22 15.58 -11.96 9.60
CA VAL A 22 15.58 -11.06 8.43
C VAL A 22 16.58 -11.52 7.36
N GLU A 23 17.75 -12.02 7.76
CA GLU A 23 18.77 -12.51 6.84
C GLU A 23 18.34 -13.81 6.17
N ILE A 24 17.72 -14.73 6.91
CA ILE A 24 17.10 -15.94 6.33
C ILE A 24 16.02 -15.55 5.33
N PHE A 25 15.18 -14.56 5.67
CA PHE A 25 14.12 -14.11 4.78
C PHE A 25 14.66 -13.45 3.50
N LYS A 26 15.72 -12.63 3.58
CA LYS A 26 16.40 -12.02 2.43
C LYS A 26 16.89 -13.09 1.44
N ILE A 27 17.50 -14.16 1.93
CA ILE A 27 17.96 -15.29 1.10
C ILE A 27 16.78 -15.96 0.39
N CYS A 28 15.69 -16.23 1.12
CA CYS A 28 14.50 -16.83 0.52
C CYS A 28 13.85 -15.91 -0.51
N LEU A 29 13.79 -14.61 -0.21
CA LEU A 29 13.20 -13.58 -1.07
C LEU A 29 13.93 -13.47 -2.41
N GLU A 30 15.26 -13.57 -2.43
CA GLU A 30 16.05 -13.58 -3.68
C GLU A 30 15.60 -14.73 -4.60
N PHE A 31 15.46 -15.94 -4.05
CA PHE A 31 14.94 -17.08 -4.80
C PHE A 31 13.50 -16.84 -5.27
N TRP A 32 12.62 -16.36 -4.39
CA TRP A 32 11.20 -16.14 -4.70
C TRP A 32 10.99 -15.07 -5.76
N ASN A 33 11.79 -14.00 -5.73
CA ASN A 33 11.81 -12.97 -6.74
C ASN A 33 12.18 -13.57 -8.11
N ALA A 34 13.30 -14.29 -8.18
CA ALA A 34 13.75 -14.93 -9.41
C ALA A 34 12.71 -15.91 -9.98
N LEU A 35 12.15 -16.79 -9.14
CA LEU A 35 11.11 -17.72 -9.55
C LEU A 35 9.86 -16.99 -10.07
N SER A 36 9.38 -15.98 -9.34
CA SER A 36 8.17 -15.23 -9.71
C SER A 36 8.37 -14.45 -11.00
N ALA A 37 9.55 -13.85 -11.20
CA ALA A 37 9.93 -13.16 -12.43
C ALA A 37 9.93 -14.11 -13.63
N ASP A 38 10.51 -15.30 -13.48
CA ASP A 38 10.57 -16.28 -14.58
C ASP A 38 9.20 -16.88 -14.90
N LEU A 39 8.38 -17.16 -13.89
CA LEU A 39 6.99 -17.57 -14.10
C LEU A 39 6.18 -16.47 -14.80
N TYR A 40 6.39 -15.21 -14.43
CA TYR A 40 5.73 -14.07 -15.07
C TYR A 40 6.12 -13.94 -16.56
N LYS A 41 7.41 -14.06 -16.91
CA LYS A 41 7.87 -14.02 -18.31
C LYS A 41 7.26 -15.13 -19.18
N ILE A 42 7.01 -16.30 -18.60
CA ILE A 42 6.46 -17.47 -19.32
C ILE A 42 4.93 -17.45 -19.34
N ALA A 43 4.29 -16.71 -18.43
CA ALA A 43 2.84 -16.58 -18.40
C ALA A 43 2.36 -15.91 -19.69
N PRO A 44 1.41 -16.51 -20.43
CA PRO A 44 0.87 -15.89 -21.63
C PRO A 44 0.19 -14.57 -21.22
N HIS A 45 0.82 -13.45 -21.55
CA HIS A 45 0.22 -12.13 -21.43
C HIS A 45 -0.92 -12.07 -22.44
N SER A 46 -2.09 -12.56 -22.04
CA SER A 46 -3.40 -12.40 -22.70
C SER A 46 -3.35 -12.24 -24.23
N SER A 47 -3.22 -13.34 -24.98
CA SER A 47 -3.83 -13.62 -26.31
C SER A 47 -2.98 -14.56 -27.19
N SER A 48 -2.90 -15.84 -26.83
CA SER A 48 -2.69 -16.91 -27.82
C SER A 48 -3.21 -18.23 -27.29
N LEU A 49 -4.37 -18.62 -27.81
CA LEU A 49 -5.11 -19.85 -27.48
C LEU A 49 -4.37 -21.15 -27.86
N TYR A 50 -3.17 -21.08 -28.44
CA TYR A 50 -2.48 -22.24 -29.01
C TYR A 50 -1.39 -22.88 -28.12
N THR A 51 -1.05 -22.28 -26.97
CA THR A 51 -0.10 -22.86 -25.98
C THR A 51 -0.75 -23.34 -24.67
N LEU A 52 -2.09 -23.29 -24.60
CA LEU A 52 -2.89 -23.55 -23.41
C LEU A 52 -2.76 -25.00 -22.87
N GLY A 53 -2.36 -25.97 -23.69
CA GLY A 53 -2.26 -27.37 -23.26
C GLY A 53 -1.02 -27.72 -22.42
N LYS A 54 0.12 -27.03 -22.61
CA LYS A 54 1.39 -27.36 -21.92
C LYS A 54 1.75 -26.41 -20.78
N ASN A 55 1.30 -25.15 -20.82
CA ASN A 55 1.65 -24.14 -19.81
C ASN A 55 0.63 -24.04 -18.65
N VAL A 56 -0.62 -24.48 -18.85
CA VAL A 56 -1.63 -24.55 -17.77
C VAL A 56 -1.19 -25.50 -16.65
N GLY A 57 -0.48 -26.59 -16.99
CA GLY A 57 0.04 -27.54 -16.01
C GLY A 57 1.12 -26.97 -15.08
N LYS A 58 1.95 -26.02 -15.55
CA LYS A 58 2.99 -25.39 -14.71
C LYS A 58 2.40 -24.36 -13.74
N LYS A 59 1.45 -23.53 -14.17
CA LYS A 59 0.78 -22.57 -13.28
C LYS A 59 -0.01 -23.30 -12.19
N ALA A 60 -0.77 -24.35 -12.56
CA ALA A 60 -1.50 -25.16 -11.60
C ALA A 60 -0.57 -25.88 -10.60
N LEU A 61 0.62 -26.32 -11.05
CA LEU A 61 1.59 -27.00 -10.19
C LEU A 61 2.06 -26.11 -9.02
N TYR A 62 2.31 -24.83 -9.27
CA TYR A 62 2.82 -23.90 -8.25
C TYR A 62 1.71 -23.15 -7.49
N SER A 63 0.44 -23.34 -7.84
CA SER A 63 -0.68 -22.52 -7.32
C SER A 63 -0.68 -22.40 -5.80
N ASP A 64 -0.62 -23.52 -5.09
CA ASP A 64 -0.66 -23.56 -3.61
C ASP A 64 0.57 -22.88 -2.99
N VAL A 65 1.75 -23.09 -3.59
CA VAL A 65 3.01 -22.50 -3.14
C VAL A 65 2.99 -20.99 -3.35
N LEU A 66 2.52 -20.52 -4.51
CA LEU A 66 2.43 -19.09 -4.81
C LEU A 66 1.38 -18.39 -3.94
N SER A 67 0.27 -19.05 -3.62
CA SER A 67 -0.73 -18.52 -2.70
C SER A 67 -0.17 -18.37 -1.28
N SER A 68 0.55 -19.39 -0.80
CA SER A 68 1.25 -19.33 0.49
C SER A 68 2.30 -18.21 0.50
N LEU A 69 3.05 -18.07 -0.61
CA LEU A 69 4.04 -17.00 -0.76
C LEU A 69 3.39 -15.60 -0.76
N ARG A 70 2.26 -15.40 -1.43
CA ARG A 70 1.51 -14.13 -1.36
C ARG A 70 1.13 -13.80 0.08
N TYR A 71 0.63 -14.79 0.82
CA TYR A 71 0.28 -14.60 2.23
C TYR A 71 1.49 -14.14 3.06
N ILE A 72 2.67 -14.74 2.86
CA ILE A 72 3.92 -14.34 3.53
C ILE A 72 4.33 -12.92 3.12
N MET A 73 4.35 -12.62 1.82
CA MET A 73 4.74 -11.30 1.31
C MET A 73 3.85 -10.18 1.85
N ILE A 74 2.53 -10.44 1.96
CA ILE A 74 1.57 -9.48 2.52
C ILE A 74 1.75 -9.34 4.04
N SER A 75 1.95 -10.45 4.74
CA SER A 75 2.04 -10.46 6.21
C SER A 75 3.38 -9.94 6.75
N ARG A 76 4.41 -9.88 5.91
CA ARG A 76 5.77 -9.47 6.29
C ARG A 76 6.29 -8.26 5.51
N MET A 77 5.44 -7.57 4.76
CA MET A 77 5.86 -6.46 3.90
C MET A 77 6.75 -5.50 4.69
N ALA A 78 7.92 -5.18 4.15
CA ALA A 78 8.83 -4.24 4.78
C ALA A 78 8.29 -2.80 4.70
N LYS A 79 8.71 -1.97 5.65
CA LYS A 79 8.26 -0.58 5.74
C LYS A 79 8.71 0.24 4.52
N PRO A 80 7.81 0.92 3.81
CA PRO A 80 8.16 1.84 2.73
C PRO A 80 8.75 3.15 3.27
N GLU A 81 9.56 3.84 2.47
CA GLU A 81 10.24 5.06 2.90
C GLU A 81 9.30 6.25 3.16
N GLU A 82 8.08 6.22 2.60
CA GLU A 82 7.08 7.26 2.80
C GLU A 82 6.36 7.17 4.16
N VAL A 83 6.53 6.09 4.91
CA VAL A 83 5.88 5.90 6.21
C VAL A 83 6.81 6.35 7.33
N LEU A 84 6.42 7.46 7.97
CA LEU A 84 7.18 8.12 9.04
C LEU A 84 6.69 7.76 10.45
N VAL A 85 5.45 7.30 10.59
CA VAL A 85 4.86 6.92 11.89
C VAL A 85 5.05 5.43 12.13
N VAL A 86 5.80 5.08 13.17
CA VAL A 86 6.18 3.70 13.51
C VAL A 86 6.04 3.41 15.00
N GLU A 87 5.93 2.13 15.35
CA GLU A 87 6.04 1.64 16.73
C GLU A 87 7.52 1.40 17.05
N ASN A 88 8.04 2.00 18.12
CA ASN A 88 9.40 1.77 18.60
C ASN A 88 9.49 0.50 19.47
N GLU A 89 10.70 0.14 19.91
CA GLU A 89 10.93 -1.04 20.77
C GLU A 89 10.22 -0.97 22.12
N ASN A 90 9.83 0.22 22.57
CA ASN A 90 9.08 0.43 23.81
C ASN A 90 7.56 0.33 23.61
N GLY A 91 7.08 0.09 22.38
CA GLY A 91 5.65 0.06 22.05
C GLY A 91 5.01 1.44 21.93
N GLU A 92 5.81 2.49 21.73
CA GLU A 92 5.32 3.86 21.56
C GLU A 92 5.26 4.22 20.09
N VAL A 93 4.23 4.97 19.70
CA VAL A 93 4.10 5.51 18.35
C VAL A 93 4.95 6.77 18.25
N VAL A 94 5.95 6.72 17.37
CA VAL A 94 6.95 7.77 17.18
C VAL A 94 7.11 8.14 15.72
N ARG A 95 7.71 9.31 15.48
CA ARG A 95 8.18 9.74 14.17
C ARG A 95 9.60 9.22 13.92
N GLU A 96 9.79 8.51 12.82
CA GLU A 96 11.11 8.06 12.34
C GLU A 96 11.70 9.06 11.34
N PHE A 97 12.93 9.52 11.60
CA PHE A 97 13.64 10.47 10.74
C PHE A 97 14.73 9.83 9.87
N MET A 98 15.24 8.67 10.30
CA MET A 98 16.37 8.01 9.65
C MET A 98 15.88 7.01 8.61
N LYS A 99 16.43 7.09 7.40
CA LYS A 99 16.20 6.12 6.35
C LYS A 99 17.22 4.99 6.45
N ASP A 100 16.76 3.79 6.78
CA ASP A 100 17.60 2.58 6.70
C ASP A 100 17.63 2.06 5.25
N THR A 101 18.83 2.08 4.65
CA THR A 101 19.04 1.66 3.25
C THR A 101 18.75 0.17 3.06
N ASP A 102 19.06 -0.66 4.06
CA ASP A 102 18.83 -2.11 3.97
C ASP A 102 17.34 -2.42 4.01
N SER A 103 16.59 -1.76 4.90
CA SER A 103 15.12 -1.85 4.95
C SER A 103 14.46 -1.36 3.65
N ILE A 104 14.96 -0.27 3.05
CA ILE A 104 14.45 0.24 1.77
C ILE A 104 14.69 -0.76 0.63
N ASN A 105 15.86 -1.39 0.58
CA ASN A 105 16.17 -2.40 -0.42
C ASN A 105 15.33 -3.66 -0.23
N LEU A 106 15.10 -4.08 1.02
CA LEU A 106 14.19 -5.17 1.33
C LEU A 106 12.77 -4.87 0.83
N TYR A 107 12.24 -3.68 1.12
CA TYR A 107 10.93 -3.24 0.60
C TYR A 107 10.86 -3.28 -0.93
N LYS A 108 11.89 -2.78 -1.63
CA LYS A 108 11.93 -2.83 -3.11
C LYS A 108 11.86 -4.25 -3.65
N ASN A 109 12.62 -5.18 -3.07
CA ASN A 109 12.63 -6.59 -3.49
C ASN A 109 11.31 -7.30 -3.17
N MET A 110 10.71 -7.03 -2.00
CA MET A 110 9.40 -7.57 -1.63
C MET A 110 8.30 -7.04 -2.55
N ARG A 111 8.31 -5.73 -2.83
CA ARG A 111 7.39 -5.08 -3.75
C ARG A 111 7.45 -5.70 -5.15
N GLU A 112 8.64 -5.82 -5.71
CA GLU A 112 8.82 -6.42 -7.05
C GLU A 112 8.27 -7.85 -7.09
N THR A 113 8.60 -8.66 -6.08
CA THR A 113 8.11 -10.04 -5.95
C THR A 113 6.58 -10.08 -5.87
N LEU A 114 5.97 -9.24 -5.02
CA LEU A 114 4.52 -9.19 -4.87
C LEU A 114 3.82 -8.69 -6.13
N VAL A 115 4.44 -7.76 -6.88
CA VAL A 115 3.94 -7.31 -8.19
C VAL A 115 3.93 -8.47 -9.18
N TYR A 116 4.98 -9.28 -9.27
CA TYR A 116 4.96 -10.49 -10.12
C TYR A 116 3.86 -11.46 -9.70
N LEU A 117 3.74 -11.73 -8.40
CA LEU A 117 2.70 -12.62 -7.87
C LEU A 117 1.28 -12.10 -8.15
N THR A 118 1.09 -10.78 -8.13
CA THR A 118 -0.18 -10.13 -8.45
C THR A 118 -0.53 -10.30 -9.92
N HIS A 119 0.43 -10.15 -10.85
CA HIS A 119 0.20 -10.42 -12.26
C HIS A 119 -0.09 -11.91 -12.54
N LEU A 120 0.55 -12.81 -11.79
CA LEU A 120 0.33 -14.25 -11.93
C LEU A 120 -1.07 -14.67 -11.46
N ASP A 121 -1.58 -14.07 -10.38
CA ASP A 121 -2.95 -14.29 -9.90
C ASP A 121 -3.43 -13.10 -9.04
N TYR A 122 -4.10 -12.15 -9.70
CA TYR A 122 -4.65 -10.98 -9.04
C TYR A 122 -5.81 -11.37 -8.12
N GLN A 123 -6.65 -12.32 -8.53
CA GLN A 123 -7.84 -12.71 -7.75
C GLN A 123 -7.44 -13.30 -6.40
N ASP A 124 -6.41 -14.15 -6.37
CA ASP A 124 -5.87 -14.68 -5.12
C ASP A 124 -5.24 -13.58 -4.25
N THR A 125 -4.53 -12.63 -4.87
CA THR A 125 -3.95 -11.47 -4.16
C THR A 125 -5.02 -10.59 -3.52
N GLU A 126 -6.05 -10.21 -4.29
CA GLU A 126 -7.20 -9.41 -3.82
C GLU A 126 -7.95 -10.14 -2.71
N ARG A 127 -8.18 -11.45 -2.86
CA ARG A 127 -8.83 -12.28 -1.84
C ARG A 127 -8.07 -12.25 -0.51
N ILE A 128 -6.75 -12.51 -0.54
CA ILE A 128 -5.92 -12.52 0.68
C ILE A 128 -5.90 -11.13 1.33
N MET A 129 -5.69 -10.06 0.57
CA MET A 129 -5.66 -8.70 1.12
C MET A 129 -7.02 -8.31 1.72
N THR A 130 -8.12 -8.68 1.07
CA THR A 130 -9.49 -8.39 1.54
C THR A 130 -9.81 -9.17 2.82
N GLU A 131 -9.47 -10.45 2.88
CA GLU A 131 -9.65 -11.30 4.07
C GLU A 131 -8.86 -10.73 5.27
N LYS A 132 -7.59 -10.37 5.06
CA LYS A 132 -6.78 -9.77 6.13
C LYS A 132 -7.31 -8.41 6.58
N LEU A 133 -7.82 -7.59 5.65
CA LEU A 133 -8.45 -6.31 5.99
C LEU A 133 -9.71 -6.51 6.84
N GLN A 134 -10.55 -7.47 6.47
CA GLN A 134 -11.74 -7.82 7.26
C GLN A 134 -11.36 -8.26 8.68
N ASN A 135 -10.28 -9.03 8.83
CA ASN A 135 -9.77 -9.45 10.15
C ASN A 135 -9.20 -8.28 10.99
N GLN A 136 -8.76 -7.19 10.35
CA GLN A 136 -8.44 -5.95 11.06
C GLN A 136 -9.70 -5.21 11.55
N VAL A 137 -10.72 -5.13 10.70
CA VAL A 137 -11.96 -4.38 10.98
C VAL A 137 -12.82 -5.07 12.04
N ASN A 138 -13.01 -6.38 11.94
CA ASN A 138 -13.78 -7.16 12.91
C ASN A 138 -13.02 -7.38 14.24
N GLY A 139 -11.71 -7.09 14.25
CA GLY A 139 -10.85 -7.16 15.42
C GLY A 139 -10.20 -8.52 15.71
N THR A 140 -10.41 -9.56 14.89
CA THR A 140 -9.84 -10.90 15.14
C THR A 140 -8.33 -10.93 15.02
N GLU A 141 -7.74 -10.13 14.12
CA GLU A 141 -6.29 -10.02 13.92
C GLU A 141 -5.77 -8.59 14.13
N TRP A 142 -6.55 -7.72 14.78
CA TRP A 142 -6.18 -6.32 14.97
C TRP A 142 -4.84 -6.17 15.71
N SER A 143 -3.86 -5.58 15.03
CA SER A 143 -2.63 -5.05 15.64
C SER A 143 -2.03 -3.99 14.72
N TRP A 144 -1.21 -3.09 15.27
CA TRP A 144 -0.51 -2.08 14.47
C TRP A 144 0.39 -2.72 13.42
N LYS A 145 1.17 -3.74 13.81
CA LYS A 145 2.00 -4.54 12.90
C LYS A 145 1.19 -5.11 11.74
N ASN A 146 0.08 -5.79 12.00
CA ASN A 146 -0.70 -6.45 10.95
C ASN A 146 -1.37 -5.45 10.00
N LEU A 147 -1.90 -4.34 10.52
CA LEU A 147 -2.47 -3.28 9.68
C LEU A 147 -1.38 -2.65 8.80
N ASN A 148 -0.23 -2.31 9.40
CA ASN A 148 0.90 -1.71 8.71
C ASN A 148 1.36 -2.59 7.54
N THR A 149 1.73 -3.84 7.79
CA THR A 149 2.23 -4.73 6.73
C THR A 149 1.19 -4.95 5.63
N LEU A 150 -0.10 -5.04 5.98
CA LEU A 150 -1.18 -5.16 5.01
C LEU A 150 -1.27 -3.90 4.13
N CYS A 151 -1.33 -2.71 4.72
CA CYS A 151 -1.45 -1.46 3.97
C CYS A 151 -0.20 -1.14 3.14
N TRP A 152 0.97 -1.50 3.63
CA TRP A 152 2.22 -1.43 2.86
C TRP A 152 2.17 -2.37 1.66
N ALA A 153 1.67 -3.60 1.83
CA ALA A 153 1.51 -4.56 0.75
C ALA A 153 0.49 -4.06 -0.29
N ILE A 154 -0.64 -3.51 0.16
CA ILE A 154 -1.64 -2.88 -0.70
C ILE A 154 -0.98 -1.78 -1.53
N GLY A 155 -0.35 -0.77 -0.91
CA GLY A 155 0.28 0.32 -1.67
C GLY A 155 1.39 -0.15 -2.62
N SER A 156 2.11 -1.22 -2.28
CA SER A 156 3.22 -1.74 -3.10
C SER A 156 2.80 -2.28 -4.47
N ILE A 157 1.56 -2.77 -4.60
CA ILE A 157 1.01 -3.36 -5.86
C ILE A 157 0.36 -2.34 -6.78
N SER A 158 0.49 -1.03 -6.51
CA SER A 158 -0.03 0.03 -7.38
C SER A 158 0.42 -0.13 -8.83
N GLY A 159 -0.54 -0.14 -9.76
CA GLY A 159 -0.32 -0.33 -11.19
C GLY A 159 -0.13 -1.77 -11.67
N ALA A 160 -0.20 -2.78 -10.80
CA ALA A 160 -0.10 -4.20 -11.18
C ALA A 160 -1.39 -4.80 -11.76
N THR A 161 -2.47 -4.01 -11.82
CA THR A 161 -3.82 -4.47 -12.21
C THR A 161 -4.48 -3.49 -13.17
N THR A 162 -5.61 -3.90 -13.77
CA THR A 162 -6.41 -3.03 -14.63
C THR A 162 -7.01 -1.86 -13.83
N GLU A 163 -7.35 -0.76 -14.48
CA GLU A 163 -7.98 0.39 -13.81
C GLU A 163 -9.32 0.03 -13.15
N GLU A 164 -10.08 -0.88 -13.76
CA GLU A 164 -11.38 -1.33 -13.26
C GLU A 164 -11.23 -2.16 -11.98
N ASP A 165 -10.32 -3.14 -11.99
CA ASP A 165 -10.01 -3.97 -10.83
C ASP A 165 -9.43 -3.13 -9.69
N GLU A 166 -8.45 -2.27 -10.00
CA GLU A 166 -7.85 -1.33 -9.04
C GLU A 166 -8.91 -0.45 -8.39
N LYS A 167 -9.83 0.10 -9.19
CA LYS A 167 -10.94 0.91 -8.68
C LYS A 167 -11.81 0.13 -7.70
N ARG A 168 -12.27 -1.07 -8.08
CA ARG A 168 -13.15 -1.88 -7.23
C ARG A 168 -12.49 -2.17 -5.90
N PHE A 169 -11.23 -2.59 -5.95
CA PHE A 169 -10.46 -2.93 -4.76
C PHE A 169 -10.24 -1.73 -3.85
N LEU A 170 -9.80 -0.58 -4.38
CA LEU A 170 -9.49 0.60 -3.58
C LEU A 170 -10.70 1.25 -2.92
N VAL A 171 -11.87 1.19 -3.56
CA VAL A 171 -13.11 1.68 -2.93
C VAL A 171 -13.39 0.91 -1.65
N VAL A 172 -13.18 -0.41 -1.64
CA VAL A 172 -13.33 -1.24 -0.44
C VAL A 172 -12.26 -0.88 0.58
N VAL A 173 -10.99 -0.89 0.19
CA VAL A 173 -9.86 -0.62 1.10
C VAL A 173 -10.01 0.72 1.82
N ILE A 174 -10.21 1.81 1.08
CA ILE A 174 -10.28 3.16 1.65
C ILE A 174 -11.50 3.29 2.57
N LYS A 175 -12.65 2.74 2.17
CA LYS A 175 -13.86 2.79 2.99
C LYS A 175 -13.67 2.06 4.32
N GLU A 176 -13.12 0.85 4.29
CA GLU A 176 -12.86 0.06 5.51
C GLU A 176 -11.82 0.73 6.41
N LEU A 177 -10.74 1.30 5.85
CA LEU A 177 -9.73 2.02 6.64
C LEU A 177 -10.28 3.30 7.28
N LEU A 178 -11.09 4.08 6.55
CA LEU A 178 -11.77 5.26 7.12
C LEU A 178 -12.73 4.84 8.23
N GLY A 179 -13.52 3.78 8.02
CA GLY A 179 -14.40 3.22 9.04
C GLY A 179 -13.65 2.75 10.28
N LEU A 180 -12.49 2.12 10.09
CA LEU A 180 -11.61 1.68 11.17
C LEU A 180 -11.04 2.86 11.97
N CYS A 181 -10.69 3.95 11.29
CA CYS A 181 -10.20 5.19 11.91
C CYS A 181 -11.25 5.83 12.82
N GLU A 182 -12.53 5.80 12.41
CA GLU A 182 -13.66 6.26 13.24
C GLU A 182 -13.96 5.30 14.40
N GLN A 183 -13.83 3.99 14.18
CA GLN A 183 -14.11 2.96 15.19
C GLN A 183 -13.07 2.92 16.30
N LYS A 184 -11.78 3.05 15.98
CA LYS A 184 -10.69 2.89 16.94
C LYS A 184 -10.45 4.19 17.71
N LYS A 185 -10.36 4.04 19.03
CA LYS A 185 -10.10 5.15 19.96
C LYS A 185 -8.63 5.23 20.32
N GLY A 186 -8.18 6.40 20.75
CA GLY A 186 -6.81 6.64 21.21
C GLY A 186 -5.93 7.21 20.10
N LYS A 187 -5.08 8.17 20.49
CA LYS A 187 -4.21 8.93 19.58
C LYS A 187 -3.29 8.03 18.76
N ASP A 188 -2.72 7.01 19.39
CA ASP A 188 -1.74 6.11 18.77
C ASP A 188 -2.40 5.23 17.70
N ASN A 189 -3.58 4.67 18.00
CA ASN A 189 -4.38 3.94 17.02
C ASN A 189 -4.74 4.84 15.81
N LYS A 190 -5.18 6.08 16.07
CA LYS A 190 -5.53 7.01 15.00
C LYS A 190 -4.33 7.38 14.14
N ALA A 191 -3.17 7.64 14.75
CA ALA A 191 -1.93 7.96 14.03
C ALA A 191 -1.51 6.80 13.10
N ILE A 192 -1.57 5.56 13.59
CA ILE A 192 -1.24 4.36 12.79
C ILE A 192 -2.26 4.14 11.65
N ILE A 193 -3.55 4.34 11.88
CA ILE A 193 -4.55 4.16 10.81
C ILE A 193 -4.44 5.29 9.78
N ALA A 194 -4.25 6.54 10.22
CA ALA A 194 -4.06 7.69 9.35
C ALA A 194 -2.80 7.53 8.48
N SER A 195 -1.67 7.10 9.05
CA SER A 195 -0.43 6.86 8.28
C SER A 195 -0.63 5.83 7.16
N ASN A 196 -1.37 4.75 7.45
CA ASN A 196 -1.71 3.73 6.47
C ASN A 196 -2.66 4.23 5.38
N ILE A 197 -3.69 5.01 5.73
CA ILE A 197 -4.58 5.65 4.75
C ILE A 197 -3.76 6.54 3.82
N MET A 198 -2.96 7.44 4.39
CA MET A 198 -2.13 8.41 3.66
C MET A 198 -1.15 7.71 2.71
N TYR A 199 -0.48 6.66 3.19
CA TYR A 199 0.41 5.86 2.37
C TYR A 199 -0.35 5.22 1.19
N VAL A 200 -1.45 4.50 1.45
CA VAL A 200 -2.24 3.84 0.40
C VAL A 200 -2.70 4.87 -0.64
N VAL A 201 -3.41 5.93 -0.25
CA VAL A 201 -3.93 6.92 -1.22
C VAL A 201 -2.81 7.61 -2.00
N GLY A 202 -1.65 7.86 -1.36
CA GLY A 202 -0.48 8.42 -2.00
C GLY A 202 0.14 7.52 -3.08
N GLN A 203 -0.05 6.20 -3.02
CA GLN A 203 0.43 5.26 -4.04
C GLN A 203 -0.49 5.16 -5.27
N TYR A 204 -1.75 5.62 -5.20
CA TYR A 204 -2.75 5.39 -6.26
C TYR A 204 -3.25 6.68 -6.95
N PRO A 205 -2.36 7.50 -7.55
CA PRO A 205 -2.79 8.72 -8.25
C PRO A 205 -3.67 8.42 -9.48
N ARG A 206 -3.53 7.25 -10.10
CA ARG A 206 -4.37 6.83 -11.23
C ARG A 206 -5.85 6.75 -10.84
N PHE A 207 -6.14 6.06 -9.74
CA PHE A 207 -7.47 5.98 -9.15
C PHE A 207 -8.03 7.37 -8.78
N LEU A 208 -7.23 8.20 -8.10
CA LEU A 208 -7.67 9.53 -7.66
C LEU A 208 -8.05 10.44 -8.83
N ARG A 209 -7.29 10.42 -9.93
CA ARG A 209 -7.61 11.21 -11.15
C ARG A 209 -8.96 10.83 -11.76
N SER A 210 -9.34 9.56 -11.70
CA SER A 210 -10.62 9.10 -12.28
C SER A 210 -11.81 9.27 -11.34
N HIS A 211 -11.61 9.71 -10.09
CA HIS A 211 -12.64 9.75 -9.05
C HIS A 211 -12.58 11.02 -8.22
N TRP A 212 -13.06 12.13 -8.80
CA TRP A 212 -13.02 13.46 -8.16
C TRP A 212 -13.53 13.49 -6.71
N LYS A 213 -14.70 12.91 -6.43
CA LYS A 213 -15.27 12.90 -5.07
C LYS A 213 -14.33 12.24 -4.05
N PHE A 214 -13.65 11.17 -4.45
CA PHE A 214 -12.64 10.52 -3.62
C PHE A 214 -11.41 11.41 -3.46
N LEU A 215 -10.91 12.02 -4.53
CA LEU A 215 -9.79 12.96 -4.46
C LEU A 215 -10.08 14.12 -3.49
N LYS A 216 -11.22 14.80 -3.63
CA LYS A 216 -11.62 15.89 -2.73
C LYS A 216 -11.76 15.42 -1.28
N THR A 217 -12.35 14.25 -1.04
CA THR A 217 -12.49 13.66 0.30
C THR A 217 -11.13 13.38 0.93
N VAL A 218 -10.21 12.76 0.18
CA VAL A 218 -8.86 12.45 0.65
C VAL A 218 -8.09 13.72 0.98
N VAL A 219 -8.13 14.73 0.12
CA VAL A 219 -7.43 16.00 0.37
C VAL A 219 -7.97 16.71 1.62
N ASN A 220 -9.28 16.74 1.80
CA ASN A 220 -9.87 17.29 3.03
C ASN A 220 -9.44 16.50 4.28
N LYS A 221 -9.33 15.16 4.19
CA LYS A 221 -8.77 14.37 5.30
C LYS A 221 -7.30 14.64 5.55
N LEU A 222 -6.50 14.90 4.52
CA LEU A 222 -5.12 15.35 4.71
C LEU A 222 -5.06 16.67 5.47
N PHE A 223 -5.95 17.63 5.15
CA PHE A 223 -6.04 18.88 5.91
C PHE A 223 -6.48 18.66 7.36
N GLU A 224 -7.41 17.74 7.62
CA GLU A 224 -7.74 17.34 9.00
C GLU A 224 -6.52 16.74 9.72
N PHE A 225 -5.74 15.89 9.06
CA PHE A 225 -4.51 15.31 9.64
C PHE A 225 -3.38 16.33 9.86
N MET A 226 -3.41 17.48 9.18
CA MET A 226 -2.49 18.60 9.46
C MET A 226 -2.74 19.24 10.84
N HIS A 227 -3.90 18.99 11.45
CA HIS A 227 -4.24 19.43 12.81
C HIS A 227 -3.97 18.37 13.89
N GLU A 228 -3.48 17.18 13.52
CA GLU A 228 -3.19 16.14 14.50
C GLU A 228 -1.92 16.47 15.29
N THR A 229 -1.97 16.20 16.60
CA THR A 229 -0.88 16.57 17.54
C THR A 229 0.36 15.68 17.45
N HIS A 230 0.30 14.59 16.69
CA HIS A 230 1.45 13.69 16.51
C HIS A 230 2.29 14.18 15.33
N ASP A 231 3.50 14.66 15.59
CA ASP A 231 4.39 15.28 14.59
C ASP A 231 4.49 14.47 13.28
N GLY A 232 4.72 13.16 13.38
CA GLY A 232 4.86 12.30 12.18
C GLY A 232 3.61 12.21 11.31
N VAL A 233 2.42 12.51 11.84
CA VAL A 233 1.17 12.52 11.08
C VAL A 233 1.09 13.78 10.22
N GLN A 234 1.45 14.94 10.77
CA GLN A 234 1.46 16.21 10.03
C GLN A 234 2.45 16.18 8.85
N ASP A 235 3.66 15.63 9.06
CA ASP A 235 4.63 15.49 7.97
C ASP A 235 4.11 14.57 6.87
N MET A 236 3.56 13.40 7.24
CA MET A 236 2.97 12.49 6.27
C MET A 236 1.80 13.12 5.53
N ALA A 237 0.99 13.98 6.19
CA ALA A 237 -0.10 14.68 5.55
C ALA A 237 0.39 15.67 4.49
N CYS A 238 1.41 16.47 4.81
CA CYS A 238 2.06 17.39 3.87
C CYS A 238 2.75 16.65 2.70
N ASP A 239 3.52 15.61 2.99
CA ASP A 239 4.23 14.80 1.99
C ASP A 239 3.26 14.06 1.06
N THR A 240 2.16 13.57 1.60
CA THR A 240 1.09 12.93 0.80
C THR A 240 0.37 13.99 -0.03
N PHE A 241 0.08 15.16 0.54
CA PHE A 241 -0.60 16.25 -0.17
C PHE A 241 0.20 16.72 -1.37
N ILE A 242 1.51 17.00 -1.22
CA ILE A 242 2.36 17.39 -2.36
C ILE A 242 2.44 16.29 -3.42
N LYS A 243 2.56 15.01 -3.02
CA LYS A 243 2.56 13.87 -3.96
C LYS A 243 1.27 13.82 -4.77
N ILE A 244 0.11 14.02 -4.13
CA ILE A 244 -1.20 14.06 -4.81
C ILE A 244 -1.30 15.29 -5.71
N ALA A 245 -0.94 16.48 -5.20
CA ALA A 245 -1.00 17.73 -5.95
C ALA A 245 -0.18 17.64 -7.24
N LEU A 246 1.07 17.16 -7.17
CA LEU A 246 1.92 16.98 -8.34
C LEU A 246 1.33 16.01 -9.38
N LYS A 247 0.71 14.92 -8.94
CA LYS A 247 0.16 13.89 -9.84
C LYS A 247 -1.26 14.19 -10.34
N CYS A 248 -2.00 15.06 -9.65
CA CYS A 248 -3.40 15.38 -9.92
C CYS A 248 -3.66 16.86 -10.24
N ARG A 249 -2.63 17.72 -10.33
CA ARG A 249 -2.69 19.20 -10.46
C ARG A 249 -3.83 19.78 -11.30
N ARG A 250 -4.09 19.19 -12.48
CA ARG A 250 -5.15 19.67 -13.37
C ARG A 250 -6.55 19.63 -12.74
N HIS A 251 -6.80 18.66 -11.86
CA HIS A 251 -8.10 18.49 -11.21
C HIS A 251 -8.40 19.57 -10.19
N PHE A 252 -7.37 20.20 -9.61
CA PHE A 252 -7.53 21.28 -8.63
C PHE A 252 -7.89 22.61 -9.29
N VAL A 253 -7.41 22.84 -10.52
CA VAL A 253 -7.57 24.10 -11.26
C VAL A 253 -8.72 24.09 -12.27
N THR A 254 -9.33 22.93 -12.54
CA THR A 254 -10.54 22.83 -13.37
C THR A 254 -11.76 22.65 -12.50
N THR A 255 -12.86 23.33 -12.83
CA THR A 255 -14.16 23.08 -12.18
C THR A 255 -14.61 21.65 -12.47
N GLN A 256 -14.86 20.88 -11.42
CA GLN A 256 -15.22 19.47 -11.51
C GLN A 256 -16.74 19.30 -11.55
N PRO A 257 -17.26 18.18 -12.10
CA PRO A 257 -18.70 17.96 -12.17
C PRO A 257 -19.36 18.01 -10.78
N GLY A 258 -20.30 18.95 -10.61
CA GLY A 258 -21.02 19.16 -9.36
C GLY A 258 -20.39 20.16 -8.39
N GLU A 259 -19.25 20.76 -8.74
CA GLU A 259 -18.61 21.82 -7.94
C GLU A 259 -18.94 23.22 -8.50
N ALA A 260 -18.98 24.23 -7.62
CA ALA A 260 -19.27 25.61 -8.01
C ALA A 260 -18.05 26.35 -8.60
N CYS A 261 -16.85 26.02 -8.14
CA CYS A 261 -15.58 26.61 -8.58
C CYS A 261 -14.46 25.57 -8.57
N PRO A 262 -13.27 25.88 -9.15
CA PRO A 262 -12.09 25.06 -8.98
C PRO A 262 -11.70 24.92 -7.50
N PHE A 263 -11.35 23.70 -7.08
CA PHE A 263 -11.05 23.41 -5.67
C PHE A 263 -9.85 24.21 -5.13
N ILE A 264 -8.93 24.64 -5.99
CA ILE A 264 -7.84 25.55 -5.60
C ILE A 264 -8.36 26.85 -4.98
N GLU A 265 -9.51 27.37 -5.40
CA GLU A 265 -10.10 28.59 -4.83
C GLU A 265 -10.56 28.37 -3.39
N GLU A 266 -11.17 27.20 -3.11
CA GLU A 266 -11.55 26.80 -1.76
C GLU A 266 -10.31 26.71 -0.85
N ILE A 267 -9.24 26.07 -1.33
CA ILE A 267 -7.97 25.93 -0.60
C ILE A 267 -7.36 27.31 -0.29
N LEU A 268 -7.27 28.20 -1.29
CA LEU A 268 -6.71 29.54 -1.10
C LEU A 268 -7.52 30.38 -0.11
N SER A 269 -8.85 30.23 -0.11
CA SER A 269 -9.74 30.95 0.83
C SER A 269 -9.62 30.47 2.28
N THR A 270 -9.14 29.25 2.50
CA THR A 270 -9.05 28.58 3.80
C THR A 270 -7.61 28.28 4.23
N ILE A 271 -6.61 28.81 3.52
CA ILE A 271 -5.21 28.47 3.74
C ILE A 271 -4.77 28.72 5.18
N SER A 272 -5.15 29.87 5.76
CA SER A 272 -4.79 30.23 7.13
C SER A 272 -5.37 29.27 8.17
N SER A 273 -6.56 28.70 7.91
CA SER A 273 -7.11 27.67 8.78
C SER A 273 -6.44 26.32 8.58
N ILE A 274 -6.04 25.95 7.36
CA ILE A 274 -5.42 24.64 7.09
C ILE A 274 -4.03 24.53 7.72
N ILE A 275 -3.23 25.60 7.66
CA ILE A 275 -1.81 25.55 8.05
C ILE A 275 -1.54 26.04 9.48
N CYS A 276 -2.57 26.38 10.27
CA CYS A 276 -2.37 27.09 11.55
C CYS A 276 -1.58 26.31 12.60
N ASP A 277 -1.63 24.97 12.55
CA ASP A 277 -0.93 24.09 13.49
C ASP A 277 0.36 23.48 12.88
N LEU A 278 0.70 23.85 11.64
CA LEU A 278 1.87 23.33 10.94
C LEU A 278 3.15 24.08 11.31
N GLN A 279 4.26 23.33 11.34
CA GLN A 279 5.60 23.88 11.49
C GLN A 279 6.08 24.53 10.20
N THR A 280 7.09 25.43 10.30
CA THR A 280 7.61 26.19 9.14
C THR A 280 7.97 25.32 7.94
N LEU A 281 8.61 24.17 8.15
CA LEU A 281 8.97 23.26 7.06
C LEU A 281 7.72 22.67 6.37
N GLN A 282 6.73 22.25 7.15
CA GLN A 282 5.46 21.70 6.64
C GLN A 282 4.67 22.77 5.88
N VAL A 283 4.68 24.02 6.35
CA VAL A 283 4.11 25.17 5.64
C VAL A 283 4.80 25.36 4.29
N HIS A 284 6.14 25.25 4.21
CA HIS A 284 6.84 25.34 2.93
C HIS A 284 6.42 24.23 1.97
N THR A 285 6.35 22.98 2.43
CA THR A 285 5.87 21.84 1.63
C THR A 285 4.43 22.05 1.15
N PHE A 286 3.56 22.60 2.02
CA PHE A 286 2.18 22.93 1.66
C PHE A 286 2.13 23.99 0.54
N TYR A 287 2.89 25.08 0.65
CA TYR A 287 2.95 26.10 -0.39
C TYR A 287 3.54 25.57 -1.71
N GLU A 288 4.54 24.69 -1.65
CA GLU A 288 5.07 24.01 -2.83
C GLU A 288 4.00 23.13 -3.52
N ALA A 289 3.16 22.45 -2.74
CA ALA A 289 2.05 21.66 -3.28
C ALA A 289 0.95 22.52 -3.95
N VAL A 290 0.70 23.72 -3.42
CA VAL A 290 -0.31 24.66 -3.93
C VAL A 290 0.17 25.41 -5.18
N GLY A 291 1.49 25.60 -5.33
CA GLY A 291 2.12 26.27 -6.49
C GLY A 291 2.07 25.47 -7.79
#